data_AF-G0N158-F1
#
_entry.id   AF-G0N158-F1
#
_cell.length_a   1.000
_cell.length_b   1.000
_cell.length_c   1.000
_cell.angle_alpha   90.00
_cell.angle_beta   90.00
_cell.angle_gamma   90.00
#
_symmetry.space_group_name_H-M   'P 1'
#
loop_
_entity.id
_entity.type
_entity.pdbx_description
1 polymer ?
#
loop_
_entity_poly.entity_id
_entity_poly.type
_entity_poly.pdbx_seq_one_letter_code
_entity_poly.pdbx_strand_id
1 'polypeptide(L)'
;MSMQLNKVTVLSYSENKDREMERCVETEPGHVAVVKATEEDVGCNYKNQFHKYLSSWEDHEMGAGLICLEFNKVMKNYCLVNGKKYYADHQHEHKLSNGCTFICHDQKNIYKCPDQLKFMEVMKTVTTRIPTTLKAKFGF
;
A
#
# COMPACT_ATOMS: atom_id res chain seq x y z
N MET A 1 -7.08 -42.82 18.55
CA MET A 1 -7.97 -41.75 18.05
C MET A 1 -7.14 -40.81 17.20
N SER A 2 -7.32 -40.83 15.88
CA SER A 2 -6.59 -39.99 14.93
C SER A 2 -7.40 -38.72 14.70
N MET A 3 -6.88 -37.55 15.08
CA MET A 3 -7.46 -36.27 14.67
C MET A 3 -7.07 -36.00 13.23
N GLN A 4 -8.05 -36.00 12.32
CA GLN A 4 -7.85 -35.51 10.96
C GLN A 4 -7.82 -33.97 10.98
N LEU A 5 -6.72 -33.39 10.52
CA LEU A 5 -6.66 -31.96 10.21
C LEU A 5 -7.62 -31.69 9.04
N ASN A 6 -8.61 -30.82 9.27
CA ASN A 6 -9.58 -30.45 8.25
C ASN A 6 -8.90 -29.72 7.08
N LYS A 7 -9.12 -30.27 5.90
CA LYS A 7 -8.65 -29.79 4.60
C LYS A 7 -9.28 -28.42 4.30
N VAL A 8 -8.52 -27.33 4.39
CA VAL A 8 -8.99 -25.99 4.01
C VAL A 8 -9.06 -25.93 2.49
N THR A 9 -10.28 -25.94 1.96
CA THR A 9 -10.53 -25.77 0.52
C THR A 9 -10.86 -24.29 0.30
N VAL A 10 -9.92 -23.55 -0.28
CA VAL A 10 -10.15 -22.14 -0.65
C VAL A 10 -10.83 -22.11 -2.02
N LEU A 11 -12.11 -21.73 -2.06
CA LEU A 11 -12.85 -21.50 -3.31
C LEU A 11 -13.19 -20.01 -3.46
N SER A 12 -12.51 -19.41 -4.44
CA SER A 12 -12.91 -18.35 -5.37
C SER A 12 -13.73 -17.13 -4.92
N TYR A 13 -13.15 -15.97 -5.24
CA TYR A 13 -13.77 -14.69 -5.61
C TYR A 13 -15.28 -14.73 -5.95
N SER A 14 -16.11 -14.14 -5.08
CA SER A 14 -17.43 -13.61 -5.46
C SER A 14 -17.78 -12.38 -4.62
N GLU A 15 -17.99 -11.28 -5.33
CA GLU A 15 -18.88 -10.12 -5.09
C GLU A 15 -19.48 -9.95 -3.68
N ASN A 16 -19.11 -8.83 -3.02
CA ASN A 16 -19.86 -8.03 -2.03
C ASN A 16 -21.12 -8.62 -1.38
N LYS A 17 -21.02 -9.81 -0.80
CA LYS A 17 -21.78 -10.14 0.41
C LYS A 17 -20.92 -9.69 1.57
N ASP A 18 -21.52 -9.05 2.56
CA ASP A 18 -20.93 -8.90 3.89
C ASP A 18 -20.36 -10.27 4.26
N ARG A 19 -19.05 -10.45 4.06
CA ARG A 19 -18.39 -11.66 4.48
C ARG A 19 -18.56 -11.59 5.99
N GLU A 20 -19.34 -12.50 6.56
CA GLU A 20 -19.41 -12.64 8.01
C GLU A 20 -18.00 -13.01 8.46
N MET A 21 -17.21 -11.97 8.73
CA MET A 21 -15.85 -12.08 9.21
C MET A 21 -15.96 -12.40 10.70
N GLU A 22 -15.20 -13.40 11.13
CA GLU A 22 -15.18 -13.86 12.51
C GLU A 22 -13.76 -13.69 13.06
N ARG A 23 -13.64 -13.44 14.36
CA ARG A 23 -12.36 -13.40 15.07
C ARG A 23 -12.42 -14.30 16.29
N CYS A 24 -11.28 -14.86 16.63
CA CYS A 24 -11.10 -15.61 17.87
C CYS A 24 -10.73 -14.66 19.01
N VAL A 25 -11.31 -14.86 20.19
CA VAL A 25 -10.97 -14.17 21.43
C VAL A 25 -10.63 -15.21 22.47
N GLU A 26 -9.44 -15.13 23.03
CA GLU A 26 -9.07 -15.99 24.16
C GLU A 26 -9.87 -15.58 25.39
N THR A 27 -10.63 -16.53 25.95
CA THR A 27 -11.46 -16.30 27.13
C THR A 27 -10.76 -16.75 28.41
N GLU A 28 -9.99 -17.84 28.30
CA GLU A 28 -9.13 -18.41 29.35
C GLU A 28 -7.90 -19.02 28.66
N PRO A 29 -6.76 -19.22 29.36
CA PRO A 29 -5.58 -19.83 28.77
C PRO A 29 -5.90 -21.11 28.00
N GLY A 30 -5.67 -21.09 26.68
CA GLY A 30 -5.93 -22.23 25.79
C GLY A 30 -7.38 -22.43 25.34
N HIS A 31 -8.31 -21.53 25.67
CA HIS A 31 -9.71 -21.57 25.26
C HIS A 31 -10.09 -20.31 24.49
N VAL A 32 -10.73 -20.48 23.33
CA VAL A 32 -11.14 -19.37 22.46
C VAL A 32 -12.64 -19.40 22.18
N ALA A 33 -13.24 -18.22 22.13
CA ALA A 33 -14.58 -18.00 21.60
C ALA A 33 -14.48 -17.38 20.19
N VAL A 34 -15.36 -17.79 19.29
CA VAL A 34 -15.52 -17.16 17.97
C VAL A 34 -16.58 -16.07 18.09
N VAL A 35 -16.25 -14.86 17.68
CA VAL A 35 -17.17 -13.71 17.67
C VAL A 35 -17.16 -13.05 16.30
N LYS A 36 -18.22 -12.31 15.97
CA LYS A 36 -18.24 -11.50 14.73
C LYS A 36 -17.13 -10.44 14.80
N ALA A 37 -16.35 -10.37 13.73
CA ALA A 37 -15.42 -9.28 13.49
C ALA A 37 -16.20 -8.05 13.04
N THR A 38 -15.73 -6.90 13.50
CA THR A 38 -16.22 -5.58 13.13
C THR A 38 -15.43 -5.05 11.93
N GLU A 39 -15.96 -4.05 11.23
CA GLU A 39 -15.19 -3.32 10.21
C GLU A 39 -13.90 -2.73 10.78
N GLU A 40 -13.89 -2.31 12.04
CA GLU A 40 -12.72 -1.78 12.73
C GLU A 40 -11.63 -2.86 12.94
N ASP A 41 -12.03 -4.13 13.10
CA ASP A 41 -11.08 -5.25 13.26
C ASP A 41 -10.31 -5.54 11.96
N VAL A 42 -10.88 -5.22 10.79
CA VAL A 42 -10.34 -5.62 9.48
C VAL A 42 -9.99 -4.45 8.55
N GLY A 43 -10.51 -3.25 8.83
CA GLY A 43 -10.29 -2.06 8.03
C GLY A 43 -8.92 -1.42 8.26
N CYS A 44 -8.70 -0.28 7.61
CA CYS A 44 -7.44 0.44 7.63
C CYS A 44 -7.63 1.88 8.09
N ASN A 45 -6.68 2.36 8.89
CA ASN A 45 -6.52 3.77 9.24
C ASN A 45 -5.35 4.35 8.44
N TYR A 46 -5.66 5.28 7.54
CA TYR A 46 -4.68 5.95 6.69
C TYR A 46 -4.90 7.46 6.72
N LYS A 47 -3.86 8.24 7.04
CA LYS A 47 -3.94 9.72 7.15
C LYS A 47 -5.14 10.21 8.00
N ASN A 48 -5.41 9.53 9.13
CA ASN A 48 -6.52 9.79 10.05
C ASN A 48 -7.92 9.56 9.45
N GLN A 49 -8.03 8.81 8.35
CA GLN A 49 -9.29 8.38 7.76
C GLN A 49 -9.41 6.85 7.84
N PHE A 50 -10.61 6.37 8.19
CA PHE A 50 -10.93 4.96 8.14
C PHE A 50 -11.36 4.53 6.73
N HIS A 51 -10.81 3.40 6.28
CA HIS A 51 -11.10 2.76 5.00
C HIS A 51 -11.55 1.33 5.26
N LYS A 52 -12.71 0.95 4.70
CA LYS A 52 -13.27 -0.40 4.84
C LYS A 52 -12.34 -1.46 4.22
N TYR A 53 -12.42 -2.68 4.71
CA TYR A 53 -11.70 -3.81 4.10
C TYR A 53 -12.03 -3.95 2.61
N LEU A 54 -11.01 -4.20 1.78
CA LEU A 54 -11.06 -4.25 0.31
C LEU A 54 -11.50 -2.97 -0.39
N SER A 55 -11.74 -1.87 0.34
CA SER A 55 -11.96 -0.58 -0.29
C SER A 55 -10.67 -0.07 -0.94
N SER A 56 -10.82 0.60 -2.08
CA SER A 56 -9.72 1.23 -2.82
C SER A 56 -9.98 2.73 -2.96
N TRP A 57 -8.92 3.53 -2.93
CA TRP A 57 -8.99 4.98 -3.07
C TRP A 57 -7.74 5.53 -3.77
N GLU A 58 -7.81 6.78 -4.22
CA GLU A 58 -6.67 7.49 -4.79
C GLU A 58 -6.08 8.46 -3.75
N ASP A 59 -4.77 8.37 -3.56
CA ASP A 59 -3.99 9.40 -2.87
C ASP A 59 -3.25 10.22 -3.91
N HIS A 60 -3.77 11.41 -4.20
CA HIS A 60 -3.19 12.32 -5.19
C HIS A 60 -1.90 12.99 -4.72
N GLU A 61 -1.68 13.11 -3.40
CA GLU A 61 -0.42 13.63 -2.86
C GLU A 61 0.72 12.62 -3.08
N MET A 62 0.43 11.33 -2.87
CA MET A 62 1.35 10.24 -3.16
C MET A 62 1.42 9.91 -4.66
N GLY A 63 0.39 10.26 -5.44
CA GLY A 63 0.24 9.85 -6.83
C GLY A 63 0.03 8.33 -6.96
N ALA A 64 -0.87 7.76 -6.16
CA ALA A 64 -1.08 6.31 -6.11
C ALA A 64 -2.54 5.92 -5.88
N GLY A 65 -2.93 4.76 -6.41
CA GLY A 65 -4.11 4.03 -5.99
C GLY A 65 -3.76 3.07 -4.87
N LEU A 66 -4.49 3.17 -3.76
CA LEU A 66 -4.30 2.36 -2.57
C LEU A 66 -5.49 1.41 -2.39
N ILE A 67 -5.23 0.28 -1.73
CA ILE A 67 -6.25 -0.68 -1.28
C ILE A 67 -6.02 -1.02 0.18
N CYS A 68 -7.12 -1.15 0.93
CA CYS A 68 -7.09 -1.66 2.29
C CYS A 68 -7.22 -3.18 2.26
N LEU A 69 -6.26 -3.87 2.86
CA LEU A 69 -6.32 -5.30 3.16
C LEU A 69 -6.49 -5.51 4.67
N GLU A 70 -6.72 -6.76 5.06
CA GLU A 70 -6.91 -7.17 6.46
C GLU A 70 -5.78 -6.69 7.38
N PHE A 71 -6.12 -6.51 8.66
CA PHE A 71 -5.19 -6.09 9.73
C PHE A 71 -4.49 -4.75 9.46
N ASN A 72 -5.25 -3.74 9.03
CA ASN A 72 -4.75 -2.38 8.80
C ASN A 72 -3.60 -2.30 7.77
N LYS A 73 -3.61 -3.20 6.77
CA LYS A 73 -2.56 -3.24 5.76
C LYS A 73 -2.96 -2.44 4.52
N VAL A 74 -2.42 -1.23 4.41
CA VAL A 74 -2.57 -0.40 3.21
C VAL A 74 -1.52 -0.80 2.17
N MET A 75 -1.96 -1.16 0.97
CA MET A 75 -1.07 -1.50 -0.15
C MET A 75 -1.29 -0.57 -1.34
N LYS A 76 -0.20 -0.29 -2.06
CA LYS A 76 -0.28 0.39 -3.36
C LYS A 76 -0.66 -0.62 -4.44
N ASN A 77 -1.78 -0.36 -5.10
CA ASN A 77 -2.29 -1.18 -6.19
C ASN A 77 -1.83 -0.65 -7.56
N TYR A 78 -1.71 0.67 -7.70
CA TYR A 78 -1.21 1.31 -8.92
C TYR A 78 -0.60 2.68 -8.63
N CYS A 79 0.16 3.21 -9.59
CA CYS A 79 0.68 4.57 -9.61
C CYS A 79 -0.17 5.44 -10.52
N LEU A 80 -0.34 6.70 -10.15
CA LEU A 80 -0.98 7.75 -10.94
C LEU A 80 0.11 8.66 -11.51
N VAL A 81 0.37 8.56 -12.80
CA VAL A 81 1.38 9.38 -13.49
C VAL A 81 0.71 10.09 -14.67
N ASN A 82 0.68 11.42 -14.63
CA ASN A 82 0.00 12.28 -15.63
C ASN A 82 -1.44 11.82 -15.95
N GLY A 83 -2.22 11.49 -14.91
CA GLY A 83 -3.61 11.04 -15.07
C GLY A 83 -3.77 9.60 -15.59
N LYS A 84 -2.68 8.87 -15.83
CA LYS A 84 -2.70 7.45 -16.21
C LYS A 84 -2.41 6.55 -15.03
N LYS A 85 -3.11 5.40 -14.99
CA LYS A 85 -2.93 4.35 -13.98
C LYS A 85 -1.94 3.30 -14.49
N TYR A 86 -0.94 3.00 -13.68
CA TYR A 86 0.07 1.98 -13.94
C TYR A 86 0.06 0.98 -12.79
N TYR A 87 -0.34 -0.27 -13.04
CA TYR A 87 -0.41 -1.29 -11.99
C TYR A 87 0.94 -1.46 -11.29
N ALA A 88 0.90 -1.69 -9.99
CA ALA A 88 2.09 -1.96 -9.21
C ALA A 88 2.64 -3.35 -9.58
N ASP A 89 3.63 -3.36 -10.46
CA ASP A 89 4.35 -4.54 -10.91
C ASP A 89 5.83 -4.18 -11.10
N HIS A 90 6.69 -4.82 -10.31
CA HIS A 90 8.13 -4.59 -10.32
C HIS A 90 8.82 -5.12 -11.59
N GLN A 91 8.14 -5.99 -12.34
CA GLN A 91 8.67 -6.58 -13.58
C GLN A 91 8.21 -5.83 -14.83
N HIS A 92 7.24 -4.91 -14.69
CA HIS A 92 6.66 -4.22 -15.82
C HIS A 92 7.23 -2.83 -16.02
N GLU A 93 7.81 -2.61 -17.20
CA GLU A 93 8.36 -1.33 -17.63
C GLU A 93 7.36 -0.56 -18.50
N HIS A 94 6.94 0.61 -18.03
CA HIS A 94 6.05 1.49 -18.77
C HIS A 94 6.84 2.58 -19.48
N LYS A 95 6.75 2.63 -20.81
CA LYS A 95 7.34 3.72 -21.59
C LYS A 95 6.45 4.96 -21.50
N LEU A 96 6.98 6.04 -20.92
CA LEU A 96 6.30 7.32 -20.84
C LEU A 96 6.44 8.11 -22.15
N SER A 97 5.56 9.08 -22.35
CA SER A 97 5.54 9.93 -23.54
C SER A 97 6.80 10.78 -23.71
N ASN A 98 7.53 11.05 -22.63
CA ASN A 98 8.79 11.79 -22.66
C ASN A 98 10.02 10.90 -22.93
N GLY A 99 9.82 9.65 -23.35
CA GLY A 99 10.88 8.72 -23.72
C GLY A 99 11.52 7.97 -22.56
N CYS A 100 11.17 8.31 -21.31
CA CYS A 100 11.63 7.59 -20.13
C CYS A 100 10.83 6.31 -19.88
N THR A 101 11.44 5.37 -19.19
CA THR A 101 10.79 4.18 -18.64
C THR A 101 10.46 4.39 -17.17
N PHE A 102 9.27 3.95 -16.77
CA PHE A 102 8.76 4.01 -15.42
C PHE A 102 8.36 2.61 -14.94
N ILE A 103 8.75 2.25 -13.71
CA ILE A 103 8.31 1.03 -13.04
C ILE A 103 7.53 1.45 -11.81
N CYS A 104 6.25 1.09 -11.76
CA CYS A 104 5.44 1.26 -10.56
C CYS A 104 5.71 0.09 -9.61
N HIS A 105 6.58 0.29 -8.63
CA HIS A 105 6.91 -0.72 -7.63
C HIS A 105 6.11 -0.43 -6.36
N ASP A 106 5.58 -1.45 -5.68
CA ASP A 106 4.77 -1.31 -4.46
C ASP A 106 5.37 -0.36 -3.39
N GLN A 107 6.69 -0.41 -3.16
CA GLN A 107 7.42 0.43 -2.20
C GLN A 107 8.07 1.67 -2.83
N LYS A 108 8.79 1.54 -3.94
CA LYS A 108 9.66 2.61 -4.49
C LYS A 108 9.59 2.68 -6.01
N ASN A 109 8.90 3.69 -6.54
CA ASN A 109 8.82 3.91 -7.98
C ASN A 109 10.23 4.09 -8.59
N ILE A 110 10.47 3.49 -9.76
CA ILE A 110 11.77 3.59 -10.46
C ILE A 110 11.57 4.34 -11.78
N TYR A 111 12.49 5.25 -12.08
CA TYR A 111 12.46 6.06 -13.29
C TYR A 111 13.80 5.94 -14.04
N LYS A 112 13.76 5.52 -15.30
CA LYS A 112 14.93 5.35 -16.18
C LYS A 112 14.78 6.27 -17.38
N CYS A 113 15.58 7.33 -17.48
CA CYS A 113 15.57 8.24 -18.63
C CYS A 113 16.91 8.17 -19.37
N PRO A 114 16.92 8.07 -20.71
CA PRO A 114 18.16 8.04 -21.49
C PRO A 114 19.05 9.28 -21.38
N ASP A 115 18.53 10.44 -20.93
CA ASP A 115 19.29 11.70 -20.93
C ASP A 115 19.12 12.52 -19.64
N GLN A 116 19.71 12.10 -18.52
CA GLN A 116 19.76 12.94 -17.32
C GLN A 116 20.91 13.97 -17.26
N LEU A 117 21.83 14.03 -18.23
CA LEU A 117 23.03 14.88 -18.07
C LEU A 117 23.60 15.40 -19.38
N LYS A 118 23.06 16.51 -19.92
CA LYS A 118 23.93 17.40 -20.72
C LYS A 118 23.91 18.87 -20.33
N PHE A 119 22.79 19.48 -19.96
CA PHE A 119 22.80 20.95 -19.71
C PHE A 119 21.89 21.48 -18.58
N MET A 120 21.26 20.63 -17.76
CA MET A 120 20.44 21.08 -16.62
C MET A 120 20.53 20.15 -15.41
N GLU A 121 20.40 20.75 -14.23
CA GLU A 121 20.66 20.17 -12.90
C GLU A 121 19.41 19.51 -12.29
N VAL A 122 19.56 18.27 -11.82
CA VAL A 122 18.53 17.54 -11.09
C VAL A 122 18.33 18.17 -9.70
N MET A 123 17.14 18.69 -9.39
CA MET A 123 16.81 19.05 -8.00
C MET A 123 16.72 17.78 -7.15
N LYS A 124 17.64 17.64 -6.18
CA LYS A 124 17.87 16.40 -5.43
C LYS A 124 16.94 16.13 -4.23
N THR A 125 16.10 17.08 -3.79
CA THR A 125 15.53 16.98 -2.42
C THR A 125 14.24 17.78 -2.22
N VAL A 126 13.15 17.19 -1.69
CA VAL A 126 12.86 16.71 -0.31
C VAL A 126 12.19 17.80 0.54
N THR A 127 11.04 17.45 1.12
CA THR A 127 10.42 18.20 2.24
C THR A 127 10.28 17.32 3.48
N THR A 128 11.29 16.52 3.84
CA THR A 128 11.54 16.22 5.25
C THR A 128 12.23 17.43 5.85
N ARG A 129 11.39 18.30 6.37
CA ARG A 129 11.72 19.35 7.31
C ARG A 129 12.77 18.88 8.36
N ILE A 130 13.66 19.84 8.69
CA ILE A 130 14.31 20.10 10.01
C ILE A 130 15.76 19.57 10.12
N PRO A 131 16.71 20.24 10.83
CA PRO A 131 16.57 21.38 11.77
C PRO A 131 17.55 22.56 11.59
N THR A 132 17.17 23.70 12.17
CA THR A 132 18.00 24.89 12.41
C THR A 132 19.30 24.60 13.17
N THR A 133 19.36 23.50 13.93
CA THR A 133 20.57 23.07 14.65
C THR A 133 21.65 22.49 13.76
N LEU A 134 21.36 22.08 12.52
CA LEU A 134 22.40 21.73 11.53
C LEU A 134 23.01 22.97 10.85
N LYS A 135 22.32 24.12 10.84
CA LYS A 135 22.87 25.40 10.36
C LYS A 135 23.89 25.99 11.33
N ALA A 136 23.59 25.97 12.63
CA ALA A 136 24.51 26.49 13.64
C ALA A 136 25.74 25.61 13.86
N LYS A 137 25.70 24.32 13.47
CA LYS A 137 26.82 23.39 13.61
C LYS A 137 27.57 23.12 12.30
N PHE A 138 27.03 23.48 11.12
CA PHE A 138 27.66 23.26 9.79
C PHE A 138 27.56 24.44 8.78
N GLY A 139 27.01 25.60 9.16
CA GLY A 139 27.26 26.90 8.52
C GLY A 139 26.54 27.24 7.20
N PHE A 140 25.43 26.58 6.87
CA PHE A 140 24.48 27.02 5.83
C PHE A 140 23.65 28.25 6.24
#